data_AF-A0A4Y9RG85-F1
#
_entry.id   AF-A0A4Y9RG85-F1
#
_cell.length_a   1.000
_cell.length_b   1.000
_cell.length_c   1.000
_cell.angle_alpha   90.00
_cell.angle_beta   90.00
_cell.angle_gamma   90.00
#
_symmetry.space_group_name_H-M   'P 1'
#
loop_
_entity.id
_entity.type
_entity.pdbx_description
1 polymer ?
#
loop_
_entity_poly.entity_id
_entity_poly.type
_entity_poly.pdbx_seq_one_letter_code
_entity_poly.pdbx_strand_id
1 'polypeptide(L)'
;MNRVEPNLLLALATAFPFTLVLMTASIYGPEGLWLRYVVISAVVILAFLPLNAVLSKRMGLQRPPMIHLGSPSTLVWAGLFPLMTMIMSLVPLFFPDRDLGLLIIIAAIWFALTIESAIKARRR
;
A
#
# COMPACT_ATOMS: atom_id res chain seq x y z
N MET A 1 -2.96 -29.08 -2.54
CA MET A 1 -3.12 -27.80 -1.81
C MET A 1 -2.72 -26.67 -2.75
N ASN A 2 -3.66 -25.82 -3.17
CA ASN A 2 -3.34 -24.66 -3.99
C ASN A 2 -2.41 -23.73 -3.19
N ARG A 3 -1.13 -23.63 -3.60
CA ARG A 3 -0.17 -22.75 -2.94
C ARG A 3 -0.61 -21.32 -3.22
N VAL A 4 -1.10 -20.63 -2.18
CA VAL A 4 -1.40 -19.21 -2.28
C VAL A 4 -0.10 -18.49 -2.57
N GLU A 5 -0.11 -17.65 -3.59
CA GLU A 5 1.06 -16.89 -4.00
C GLU A 5 1.53 -15.96 -2.87
N PRO A 6 2.82 -15.97 -2.47
CA PRO A 6 3.31 -15.16 -1.36
C PRO A 6 3.07 -13.65 -1.53
N ASN A 7 3.16 -13.13 -2.77
CA ASN A 7 2.92 -11.72 -3.04
C ASN A 7 1.45 -11.33 -2.92
N LEU A 8 0.53 -12.26 -3.22
CA LEU A 8 -0.90 -12.06 -2.96
C LEU A 8 -1.16 -11.99 -1.45
N LEU A 9 -0.51 -12.85 -0.64
CA LEU A 9 -0.59 -12.78 0.81
C LEU A 9 -0.06 -11.46 1.36
N LEU A 10 1.04 -10.96 0.80
CA LEU A 10 1.60 -9.65 1.17
C LEU A 10 0.62 -8.50 0.86
N ALA A 11 0.00 -8.52 -0.32
CA ALA A 11 -0.99 -7.51 -0.69
C ALA A 11 -2.17 -7.53 0.29
N LEU A 12 -2.71 -8.73 0.59
CA LEU A 12 -3.78 -8.89 1.57
C LEU A 12 -3.36 -8.44 2.97
N ALA A 13 -2.16 -8.83 3.43
CA ALA A 13 -1.62 -8.43 4.71
C ALA A 13 -1.43 -6.92 4.84
N THR A 14 -1.23 -6.21 3.72
CA THR A 14 -1.12 -4.74 3.68
C THR A 14 -2.48 -4.07 3.55
N ALA A 15 -3.46 -4.73 2.93
CA ALA A 15 -4.82 -4.22 2.77
C ALA A 15 -5.51 -3.99 4.13
N PHE A 16 -5.32 -4.89 5.09
CA PHE A 16 -5.90 -4.77 6.44
C PHE A 16 -5.44 -3.50 7.18
N PRO A 17 -4.13 -3.27 7.41
CA PRO A 17 -3.67 -2.06 8.09
C PRO A 17 -3.96 -0.80 7.28
N PHE A 18 -3.92 -0.86 5.95
CA PHE A 18 -4.33 0.29 5.12
C PHE A 18 -5.81 0.66 5.32
N THR A 19 -6.70 -0.34 5.39
CA THR A 19 -8.11 -0.12 5.71
C THR A 19 -8.25 0.49 7.11
N LEU A 20 -7.45 0.03 8.06
CA LEU A 20 -7.43 0.59 9.42
C LEU A 20 -6.98 2.06 9.41
N VAL A 21 -5.97 2.43 8.63
CA VAL A 21 -5.55 3.84 8.44
C VAL A 21 -6.70 4.68 7.91
N LEU A 22 -7.44 4.20 6.89
CA LEU A 22 -8.59 4.93 6.36
C LEU A 22 -9.68 5.10 7.41
N MET A 23 -9.97 4.06 8.19
CA MET A 23 -10.97 4.11 9.26
C MET A 23 -10.55 5.09 10.36
N THR A 24 -9.33 4.99 10.88
CA THR A 24 -8.87 5.87 11.96
C THR A 24 -8.74 7.31 11.50
N ALA A 25 -8.26 7.56 10.28
CA ALA A 25 -8.24 8.91 9.71
C ALA A 25 -9.63 9.48 9.47
N SER A 26 -10.61 8.65 9.11
CA SER A 26 -12.00 9.09 8.89
C SER A 26 -12.75 9.37 10.19
N ILE A 27 -12.39 8.67 11.28
CA ILE A 27 -13.02 8.83 12.60
C ILE A 27 -12.38 9.99 13.38
N TYR A 28 -11.05 10.09 13.38
CA TYR A 28 -10.31 11.07 14.18
C TYR A 28 -9.87 12.32 13.39
N GLY A 29 -10.01 12.30 12.06
CA GLY A 29 -9.75 13.47 11.22
C GLY A 29 -10.92 14.47 11.25
N PRO A 30 -10.75 15.64 10.61
CA PRO A 30 -11.77 16.68 10.57
C PRO A 30 -13.10 16.18 10.00
N GLU A 31 -14.20 16.66 10.60
CA GLU A 31 -15.55 16.30 10.20
C GLU A 31 -15.79 16.54 8.70
N GLY A 32 -16.44 15.57 8.04
CA GLY A 32 -16.79 15.66 6.61
C GLY A 32 -15.67 15.34 5.61
N LEU A 33 -14.44 15.05 6.05
CA LEU A 33 -13.32 14.73 5.14
C LEU A 33 -13.16 13.25 4.79
N TRP A 34 -13.94 12.34 5.39
CA TRP A 34 -13.83 10.89 5.14
C TRP A 34 -13.95 10.53 3.65
N LEU A 35 -14.87 11.18 2.92
CA LEU A 35 -15.08 10.93 1.49
C LEU A 35 -13.84 11.34 0.69
N ARG A 36 -13.20 12.45 1.06
CA ARG A 36 -11.95 12.91 0.45
C ARG A 36 -10.85 11.88 0.64
N TYR A 37 -10.72 11.27 1.81
CA TYR A 37 -9.71 10.23 2.05
C TYR A 37 -9.94 8.97 1.22
N VAL A 38 -11.20 8.51 1.12
CA VAL A 38 -11.57 7.38 0.25
C VAL A 38 -11.25 7.69 -1.21
N VAL A 39 -11.68 8.85 -1.72
CA VAL A 39 -11.45 9.26 -3.11
C VAL A 39 -9.95 9.40 -3.40
N ILE A 40 -9.19 10.10 -2.56
CA ILE A 40 -7.74 10.27 -2.74
C ILE A 40 -7.06 8.91 -2.81
N SER A 41 -7.37 8.02 -1.86
CA SER A 41 -6.71 6.73 -1.80
C SER A 41 -7.03 5.84 -3.01
N ALA A 42 -8.28 5.81 -3.45
CA ALA A 42 -8.69 5.10 -4.66
C ALA A 42 -7.98 5.66 -5.91
N VAL A 43 -7.98 6.99 -6.06
CA VAL A 43 -7.29 7.66 -7.18
C VAL A 43 -5.80 7.35 -7.17
N VAL A 44 -5.14 7.43 -6.01
CA VAL A 44 -3.71 7.15 -5.88
C VAL A 44 -3.40 5.71 -6.26
N ILE A 45 -4.15 4.72 -5.75
CA ILE A 45 -3.91 3.30 -6.07
C ILE A 45 -4.12 3.05 -7.57
N LEU A 46 -5.23 3.53 -8.13
CA LEU A 46 -5.57 3.31 -9.53
C LEU A 46 -4.62 4.02 -10.49
N ALA A 47 -4.13 5.21 -10.14
CA ALA A 47 -3.16 5.94 -10.94
C ALA A 47 -1.74 5.36 -10.81
N PHE A 48 -1.36 4.94 -9.60
CA PHE A 48 -0.01 4.44 -9.32
C PHE A 48 0.32 3.18 -10.12
N LEU A 49 -0.61 2.22 -10.20
CA LEU A 49 -0.38 0.94 -10.88
C LEU A 49 0.05 1.10 -12.36
N PRO A 50 -0.71 1.80 -13.24
CA PRO A 50 -0.32 2.00 -14.63
C PRO A 50 0.86 2.96 -14.78
N LEU A 51 0.90 4.06 -14.01
CA LEU A 51 1.97 5.05 -14.12
C LEU A 51 3.33 4.44 -13.73
N ASN A 52 3.39 3.68 -12.64
CA ASN A 52 4.61 3.04 -12.20
C ASN A 52 5.07 1.95 -13.20
N ALA A 53 4.13 1.21 -13.79
CA ALA A 53 4.45 0.24 -14.83
C ALA A 53 5.04 0.91 -16.09
N VAL A 54 4.46 2.01 -16.56
CA VAL A 54 4.95 2.77 -17.71
C VAL A 54 6.31 3.41 -17.41
N LEU A 55 6.46 4.04 -16.24
CA LEU A 55 7.69 4.71 -15.86
C LEU A 55 8.83 3.71 -15.66
N SER A 56 8.59 2.60 -14.96
CA SER A 56 9.59 1.53 -14.81
C SER A 56 10.05 0.99 -16.16
N LYS A 57 9.13 0.83 -17.13
CA LYS A 57 9.46 0.42 -18.49
C LYS A 57 10.29 1.46 -19.24
N ARG A 58 9.92 2.75 -19.15
CA ARG A 58 10.69 3.86 -19.77
C ARG A 58 12.09 4.01 -19.20
N MET A 59 12.26 3.74 -17.91
CA MET A 59 13.55 3.77 -17.23
C MET A 59 14.39 2.50 -17.45
N GLY A 60 13.90 1.51 -18.21
CA GLY A 60 14.58 0.23 -18.39
C GLY A 60 14.69 -0.61 -17.10
N LEU A 61 13.93 -0.27 -16.06
CA LEU A 61 13.96 -0.95 -14.77
C LEU A 61 13.09 -2.21 -14.82
N GLN A 62 13.73 -3.38 -14.75
CA GLN A 62 13.04 -4.65 -14.52
C GLN A 62 13.00 -4.95 -13.02
N ARG A 63 11.96 -4.46 -12.34
CA ARG A 63 11.76 -4.73 -10.91
C ARG A 63 11.03 -6.07 -10.73
N PRO A 64 11.69 -7.11 -10.17
CA PRO A 64 11.02 -8.37 -9.86
C PRO A 64 9.94 -8.18 -8.78
N PRO A 65 9.03 -9.15 -8.60
CA PRO A 65 8.13 -9.16 -7.45
C PRO A 65 8.91 -9.04 -6.14
N MET A 66 8.32 -8.40 -5.14
CA MET A 66 8.95 -8.14 -3.85
C MET A 66 9.37 -9.44 -3.15
N ILE A 67 8.48 -10.41 -3.03
CA ILE A 67 8.85 -11.74 -2.53
C ILE A 67 9.34 -12.58 -3.71
N HIS A 68 10.65 -12.83 -3.76
CA HIS A 68 11.30 -13.72 -4.73
C HIS A 68 12.57 -14.35 -4.12
N LEU A 69 12.99 -15.49 -4.66
CA LEU A 69 14.14 -16.27 -4.15
C LEU A 69 15.52 -15.61 -4.37
N GLY A 70 15.57 -14.56 -5.20
CA GLY A 70 16.81 -13.93 -5.64
C GLY A 70 17.45 -12.96 -4.64
N SER A 71 16.74 -12.54 -3.60
CA SER A 71 17.30 -11.69 -2.55
C SER A 71 16.54 -11.80 -1.22
N PRO A 72 17.20 -12.21 -0.12
CA PRO A 72 16.58 -12.23 1.21
C PRO A 72 16.16 -10.85 1.71
N SER A 73 16.83 -9.78 1.25
CA SER A 73 16.56 -8.41 1.72
C SER A 73 15.16 -7.92 1.34
N THR A 74 14.58 -8.41 0.25
CA THR A 74 13.23 -8.01 -0.17
C THR A 74 12.15 -8.66 0.68
N LEU A 75 12.47 -9.75 1.40
CA LEU A 75 11.60 -10.35 2.40
C LEU A 75 11.45 -9.45 3.64
N VAL A 76 12.53 -8.75 4.02
CA VAL A 76 12.50 -7.73 5.09
C VAL A 76 11.57 -6.59 4.69
N TRP A 77 11.70 -6.10 3.46
CA TRP A 77 10.79 -5.07 2.94
C TRP A 77 9.34 -5.53 2.90
N ALA A 78 9.08 -6.78 2.49
CA ALA A 78 7.75 -7.37 2.51
C ALA A 78 7.15 -7.40 3.93
N GLY A 79 7.94 -7.63 4.98
CA GLY A 79 7.47 -7.53 6.36
C GLY A 79 7.26 -6.08 6.83
N LEU A 80 8.10 -5.15 6.37
CA LEU A 80 8.05 -3.75 6.80
C LEU A 80 6.82 -2.99 6.28
N PHE A 81 6.39 -3.22 5.04
CA PHE A 81 5.21 -2.51 4.48
C PHE A 81 3.94 -2.65 5.34
N PRO A 82 3.44 -3.86 5.64
CA PRO A 82 2.25 -4.01 6.46
C PRO A 82 2.49 -3.51 7.90
N LEU A 83 3.67 -3.75 8.47
CA LEU A 83 4.00 -3.28 9.82
C LEU A 83 3.98 -1.74 9.92
N MET A 84 4.66 -1.05 9.01
CA MET A 84 4.72 0.40 9.03
C MET A 84 3.34 1.01 8.71
N THR A 85 2.55 0.39 7.82
CA THR A 85 1.16 0.80 7.56
C THR A 85 0.30 0.63 8.81
N MET A 86 0.54 -0.43 9.59
CA MET A 86 -0.15 -0.65 10.87
C MET A 86 0.22 0.44 11.89
N ILE A 87 1.49 0.82 12.00
CA ILE A 87 1.92 1.92 12.88
C ILE A 87 1.27 3.24 12.44
N MET A 88 1.20 3.48 11.13
CA MET A 88 0.52 4.67 10.58
C MET A 88 -0.95 4.75 11.00
N SER A 89 -1.64 3.64 11.24
CA SER A 89 -3.04 3.68 11.66
C SER A 89 -3.23 4.25 13.06
N LEU A 90 -2.17 4.32 13.86
CA LEU A 90 -2.16 4.92 15.18
C LEU A 90 -2.01 6.45 15.13
N VAL A 91 -1.46 7.01 14.05
CA VAL A 91 -1.19 8.45 13.91
C VAL A 91 -2.45 9.31 14.14
N PRO A 92 -3.62 8.98 13.57
CA PRO A 92 -4.83 9.78 13.77
C PRO A 92 -5.27 9.89 15.23
N LEU A 93 -4.91 8.93 16.08
CA LEU A 93 -5.25 8.94 17.51
C LEU A 93 -4.45 9.98 18.30
N PHE A 94 -3.21 10.25 17.87
CA PHE A 94 -2.33 11.24 18.53
C PHE A 94 -2.47 12.65 17.94
N PHE A 95 -2.99 12.75 16.71
CA PHE A 95 -3.17 14.02 15.99
C PHE A 95 -4.61 14.16 15.47
N PRO A 96 -5.60 14.27 16.36
CA PRO A 96 -6.99 14.47 15.96
C PRO A 96 -7.18 15.83 15.26
N ASP A 97 -8.22 15.94 14.45
CA ASP A 97 -8.64 17.17 13.75
C ASP A 97 -7.59 17.78 12.80
N ARG A 98 -6.57 17.00 12.40
CA ARG A 98 -5.59 17.40 11.38
C ARG A 98 -5.95 16.82 10.01
N ASP A 99 -5.63 17.53 8.93
CA ASP A 99 -5.72 16.97 7.58
C ASP A 99 -4.67 15.85 7.43
N LEU A 100 -5.15 14.61 7.34
CA LEU A 100 -4.35 13.40 7.24
C LEU A 100 -4.20 12.93 5.79
N GLY A 101 -4.53 13.77 4.80
CA GLY A 101 -4.47 13.42 3.38
C GLY A 101 -3.10 12.92 2.94
N LEU A 102 -2.01 13.51 3.45
CA LEU A 102 -0.66 13.03 3.15
C LEU A 102 -0.39 11.62 3.68
N LEU A 103 -0.85 11.32 4.91
CA LEU A 103 -0.76 9.99 5.50
C LEU A 103 -1.50 8.97 4.64
N ILE A 104 -2.71 9.31 4.18
CA ILE A 104 -3.51 8.48 3.28
C ILE A 104 -2.78 8.23 1.97
N ILE A 105 -2.17 9.25 1.36
CA ILE A 105 -1.41 9.11 0.11
C ILE A 105 -0.24 8.14 0.29
N ILE A 106 0.53 8.30 1.36
CA ILE A 106 1.70 7.44 1.64
C ILE A 106 1.24 5.99 1.83
N ALA A 107 0.24 5.76 2.68
CA ALA A 107 -0.30 4.42 2.93
C ALA A 107 -0.88 3.78 1.65
N ALA A 108 -1.57 4.57 0.81
CA ALA A 108 -2.10 4.12 -0.47
C ALA A 108 -0.99 3.71 -1.46
N ILE A 109 0.11 4.46 -1.54
CA ILE A 109 1.26 4.12 -2.37
C ILE A 109 1.89 2.79 -1.91
N TRP A 110 2.06 2.62 -0.60
CA TRP A 110 2.61 1.39 -0.04
C TRP A 110 1.74 0.17 -0.31
N PHE A 111 0.42 0.31 -0.17
CA PHE A 111 -0.51 -0.73 -0.56
C PHE A 111 -0.49 -1.00 -2.08
N ALA A 112 -0.43 0.04 -2.91
CA ALA A 112 -0.34 -0.10 -4.36
C ALA A 112 0.94 -0.84 -4.80
N LEU A 113 2.06 -0.63 -4.10
CA LEU A 113 3.31 -1.37 -4.34
C LEU A 113 3.16 -2.88 -4.08
N THR A 114 2.44 -3.27 -3.03
CA THR A 114 2.22 -4.69 -2.73
C THR A 114 1.23 -5.34 -3.70
N ILE A 115 0.20 -4.58 -4.14
CA ILE A 115 -0.66 -5.00 -5.25
C ILE A 115 0.14 -5.21 -6.53
N GLU A 116 0.99 -4.25 -6.92
CA GLU A 116 1.83 -4.35 -8.11
C GLU A 116 2.74 -5.58 -8.04
N SER A 117 3.30 -5.84 -6.85
CA SER A 117 4.10 -7.04 -6.59
C SER A 117 3.33 -8.33 -6.85
N ALA A 118 2.08 -8.42 -6.39
CA ALA A 118 1.20 -9.56 -6.64
C ALA A 118 0.85 -9.68 -8.14
N ILE A 119 0.53 -8.58 -8.81
CA ILE A 119 0.24 -8.58 -10.25
C ILE A 119 1.44 -9.09 -11.05
N LYS A 120 2.66 -8.65 -10.71
CA LYS A 120 3.89 -9.10 -11.38
C LYS A 120 4.18 -10.57 -11.13
N ALA A 121 3.96 -11.05 -9.91
CA ALA A 121 4.20 -12.44 -9.57
C ALA A 121 3.24 -13.36 -10.32
N ARG A 122 1.95 -12.98 -10.44
CA ARG A 122 0.94 -13.72 -11.20
C ARG A 122 1.21 -13.80 -12.72
N ARG A 123 1.95 -12.83 -13.27
CA ARG A 123 2.30 -12.76 -14.70
C ARG A 123 3.56 -13.57 -15.06
N ARG A 124 4.28 -14.11 -14.08
CA ARG A 124 5.40 -15.04 -14.28
C ARG A 124 4.91 -16.47 -14.26
#